data_AF-A0A969BKE5-F1
#
_entry.id   AF-A0A969BKE5-F1
#
_cell.length_a   1.000
_cell.length_b   1.000
_cell.length_c   1.000
_cell.angle_alpha   90.00
_cell.angle_beta   90.00
_cell.angle_gamma   90.00
#
_symmetry.space_group_name_H-M   'P 1'
#
loop_
_entity.id
_entity.type
_entity.pdbx_description
1 polymer ?
#
loop_
_entity_poly.entity_id
_entity_poly.type
_entity_poly.pdbx_seq_one_letter_code
_entity_poly.pdbx_strand_id
1 'polypeptide(L)'
;MRDLMIYGSSSASTLLTRAISQRGQDLIYRYLQKGQVTAQAKDAERPLWYLPDEVQPQRQAIKLGSNLKSINQELWRLSVTHARRGVIEFLDSVSIPVRQLGIATGAVFFPRANLNSSRGVDPRLQPWHQFKNVSEWAPMTYAICGSADCLIDELALVMQQAHGSQKICPVIAGYWGRGDAGRLSLEDQMYALRGAYPQLNCISHFAYAWFDLDGDRQRRSCRLD
;
A
#
# COMPACT_ATOMS: atom_id res chain seq x y z
N MET A 1 5.28 16.78 -2.06
CA MET A 1 6.18 15.88 -2.83
C MET A 1 7.27 15.32 -1.94
N ARG A 2 7.94 16.14 -1.11
CA ARG A 2 8.88 15.70 -0.05
C ARG A 2 8.28 14.73 0.99
N ASP A 3 6.97 14.51 0.93
CA ASP A 3 6.19 13.66 1.82
C ASP A 3 6.12 12.19 1.35
N LEU A 4 6.68 11.87 0.17
CA LEU A 4 6.79 10.50 -0.31
C LEU A 4 7.99 9.81 0.35
N MET A 5 7.87 8.50 0.64
CA MET A 5 8.97 7.68 1.18
C MET A 5 10.11 7.40 0.17
N ILE A 6 10.37 8.33 -0.76
CA ILE A 6 11.42 8.23 -1.79
C ILE A 6 12.66 9.07 -1.46
N TYR A 7 12.58 9.94 -0.44
CA TYR A 7 13.62 10.92 -0.09
C TYR A 7 14.67 10.41 0.89
N GLY A 8 14.46 9.24 1.51
CA GLY A 8 15.52 8.59 2.28
C GLY A 8 16.72 8.28 1.38
N SER A 9 17.94 8.43 1.89
CA SER A 9 19.18 8.29 1.11
C SER A 9 19.22 6.98 0.32
N SER A 10 18.92 5.85 0.96
CA SER A 10 18.86 4.53 0.30
C SER A 10 17.80 4.47 -0.80
N SER A 11 16.59 4.99 -0.55
CA SER A 11 15.53 4.98 -1.57
C SER A 11 15.88 5.88 -2.75
N ALA A 12 16.45 7.06 -2.50
CA ALA A 12 16.87 7.98 -3.54
C ALA A 12 17.98 7.38 -4.40
N SER A 13 18.98 6.73 -3.77
CA SER A 13 20.03 5.99 -4.49
C SER A 13 19.45 4.89 -5.37
N THR A 14 18.54 4.06 -4.86
CA THR A 14 17.88 2.99 -5.64
C THR A 14 17.00 3.53 -6.75
N LEU A 15 16.36 4.68 -6.56
CA LEU A 15 15.59 5.33 -7.62
C LEU A 15 16.49 5.82 -8.76
N LEU A 16 17.68 6.37 -8.43
CA LEU A 16 18.65 6.79 -9.44
C LEU A 16 19.17 5.63 -10.28
N THR A 17 19.28 4.42 -9.72
CA THR A 17 19.69 3.21 -10.49
C THR A 17 18.62 2.72 -11.46
N ARG A 18 17.41 3.30 -11.46
CA ARG A 18 16.38 2.99 -12.48
C ARG A 18 16.66 3.67 -13.81
N ALA A 19 17.57 4.66 -13.84
CA ALA A 19 18.02 5.31 -15.06
C ALA A 19 18.78 4.34 -15.97
N ILE A 20 18.51 4.44 -17.27
CA ILE A 20 19.20 3.69 -18.34
C ILE A 20 20.34 4.51 -18.92
N SER A 21 20.29 5.84 -18.79
CA SER A 21 21.27 6.77 -19.32
C SER A 21 21.67 7.81 -18.28
N GLN A 22 22.86 8.39 -18.45
CA GLN A 22 23.34 9.50 -17.61
C GLN A 22 22.36 10.67 -17.58
N ARG A 23 21.67 10.91 -18.72
CA ARG A 23 20.64 11.93 -18.82
C ARG A 23 19.40 11.59 -17.99
N GLY A 24 18.94 10.34 -18.04
CA GLY A 24 17.86 9.86 -17.17
C GLY A 24 18.20 10.05 -15.70
N GLN A 25 19.44 9.73 -15.30
CA GLN A 25 19.92 9.89 -13.93
C GLN A 25 19.92 11.37 -13.49
N ASP A 26 20.44 12.29 -14.32
CA ASP A 26 20.44 13.74 -14.06
C ASP A 26 19.01 14.30 -13.94
N LEU A 27 18.09 13.86 -14.79
CA LEU A 27 16.68 14.26 -14.75
C LEU A 27 16.00 13.80 -13.45
N ILE A 28 16.18 12.54 -13.06
CA ILE A 28 15.66 12.00 -11.79
C ILE A 28 16.24 12.78 -10.61
N TYR A 29 17.56 13.00 -10.59
CA TYR A 29 18.24 13.74 -9.52
C TYR A 29 17.67 15.16 -9.35
N ARG A 30 17.56 15.92 -10.45
CA ARG A 30 17.01 17.28 -10.40
C ARG A 30 15.54 17.30 -9.98
N TYR A 31 14.77 16.32 -10.42
CA TYR A 31 13.37 16.17 -10.03
C TYR A 31 13.21 15.92 -8.53
N LEU A 32 14.04 15.05 -7.95
CA LEU A 32 14.05 14.84 -6.51
C LEU A 32 14.39 16.12 -5.74
N GLN A 33 15.30 16.95 -6.25
CA GLN A 33 15.67 18.20 -5.59
C GLN A 33 14.59 19.29 -5.68
N LYS A 34 13.98 19.46 -6.85
CA LYS A 34 13.17 20.64 -7.20
C LYS A 34 11.68 20.36 -7.37
N GLY A 35 11.30 19.08 -7.45
CA GLY A 35 9.96 18.61 -7.74
C GLY A 35 9.47 18.78 -9.17
N GLN A 36 10.28 19.39 -10.03
CA GLN A 36 10.01 19.56 -11.44
C GLN A 36 11.30 19.72 -12.23
N VAL A 37 11.26 19.34 -13.50
CA VAL A 37 12.33 19.53 -14.48
C VAL A 37 11.77 20.04 -15.80
N THR A 38 12.65 20.63 -16.60
CA THR A 38 12.35 21.01 -17.99
C THR A 38 13.04 20.03 -18.92
N ALA A 39 12.28 19.40 -19.81
CA ALA A 39 12.84 18.52 -20.83
C ALA A 39 13.47 19.32 -21.98
N GLN A 40 14.48 18.73 -22.60
CA GLN A 40 15.14 19.20 -23.81
C GLN A 40 14.75 18.29 -24.98
N ALA A 41 14.78 18.78 -26.22
CA ALA A 41 14.40 18.00 -27.40
C ALA A 41 15.14 16.64 -27.50
N LYS A 42 16.44 16.65 -27.18
CA LYS A 42 17.29 15.44 -27.15
C LYS A 42 16.84 14.38 -26.13
N ASP A 43 16.04 14.75 -25.13
CA ASP A 43 15.54 13.81 -24.11
C ASP A 43 14.48 12.85 -24.69
N ALA A 44 13.84 13.21 -25.81
CA ALA A 44 12.89 12.36 -26.52
C ALA A 44 13.54 11.33 -27.45
N GLU A 45 14.84 11.47 -27.73
CA GLU A 45 15.53 10.62 -28.71
C GLU A 45 15.95 9.26 -28.12
N ARG A 46 16.09 9.16 -26.79
CA ARG A 46 16.64 7.99 -26.11
C ARG A 46 15.76 7.54 -24.94
N PRO A 47 15.74 6.24 -24.62
CA PRO A 47 15.13 5.77 -23.38
C PRO A 47 15.84 6.33 -22.14
N LEU A 48 15.06 6.69 -21.11
CA LEU A 48 15.58 7.37 -19.93
C LEU A 48 15.65 6.46 -18.69
N TRP A 49 14.60 5.69 -18.41
CA TRP A 49 14.50 4.81 -17.24
C TRP A 49 13.53 3.65 -17.47
N TYR A 50 13.56 2.66 -16.57
CA TYR A 50 12.55 1.60 -16.47
C TYR A 50 11.57 1.88 -15.32
N LEU A 51 10.32 1.42 -15.47
CA LEU A 51 9.37 1.41 -14.36
C LEU A 51 9.61 0.20 -13.42
N PRO A 52 9.63 0.40 -12.09
CA PRO A 52 9.84 -0.67 -11.13
C PRO A 52 8.78 -1.79 -11.10
N ASP A 53 7.56 -1.52 -11.53
CA ASP A 53 6.43 -2.48 -11.46
C ASP A 53 6.43 -3.50 -12.62
N GLU A 54 7.37 -3.42 -13.56
CA GLU A 54 7.46 -4.31 -14.70
C GLU A 54 8.45 -5.47 -14.44
N VAL A 55 7.92 -6.69 -14.41
CA VAL A 55 8.70 -7.93 -14.36
C VAL A 55 9.34 -8.17 -15.73
N GLN A 56 10.60 -8.60 -15.80
CA GLN A 56 11.18 -8.98 -17.10
C GLN A 56 10.41 -10.18 -17.68
N PRO A 57 10.14 -10.23 -19.01
CA PRO A 57 10.64 -9.34 -20.07
C PRO A 57 9.74 -8.12 -20.39
N GLN A 58 8.70 -7.87 -19.61
CA GLN A 58 7.71 -6.80 -19.86
C GLN A 58 8.22 -5.39 -19.51
N ARG A 59 9.50 -5.24 -19.10
CA ARG A 59 10.10 -3.93 -18.85
C ARG A 59 10.18 -3.11 -20.12
N GLN A 60 9.36 -2.08 -20.21
CA GLN A 60 9.39 -1.09 -21.27
C GLN A 60 10.23 0.09 -20.82
N ALA A 61 11.25 0.39 -21.62
CA ALA A 61 12.06 1.58 -21.39
C ALA A 61 11.22 2.81 -21.74
N ILE A 62 11.11 3.77 -20.81
CA ILE A 62 10.33 4.97 -21.04
C ILE A 62 11.10 5.88 -21.99
N LYS A 63 10.50 6.12 -23.16
CA LYS A 63 10.92 7.13 -24.14
C LYS A 63 9.92 8.28 -24.09
N LEU A 64 10.40 9.50 -23.88
CA LEU A 64 9.54 10.67 -24.00
C LEU A 64 9.14 10.79 -25.48
N GLY A 65 7.83 10.84 -25.76
CA GLY A 65 7.35 11.14 -27.11
C GLY A 65 7.74 12.56 -27.54
N SER A 66 7.28 13.00 -28.71
CA SER A 66 7.47 14.39 -29.18
C SER A 66 6.88 15.46 -28.23
N ASN A 67 6.01 15.06 -27.29
CA ASN A 67 5.43 15.94 -26.28
C ASN A 67 6.27 15.99 -24.99
N LEU A 68 7.25 16.89 -24.96
CA LEU A 68 8.16 17.14 -23.84
C LEU A 68 7.46 17.64 -22.55
N LYS A 69 6.19 18.06 -22.60
CA LYS A 69 5.42 18.47 -21.41
C LYS A 69 5.12 17.31 -20.46
N SER A 70 5.26 16.05 -20.90
CA SER A 70 4.98 14.88 -20.08
C SER A 70 6.12 14.47 -19.14
N ILE A 71 7.32 15.08 -19.22
CA ILE A 71 8.47 14.61 -18.42
C ILE A 71 8.20 14.60 -16.92
N ASN A 72 7.52 15.62 -16.39
CA ASN A 72 7.18 15.69 -14.97
C ASN A 72 6.10 14.67 -14.59
N GLN A 73 5.21 14.31 -15.51
CA GLN A 73 4.22 13.25 -15.31
C GLN A 73 4.89 11.88 -15.32
N GLU A 74 5.87 11.67 -16.19
CA GLU A 74 6.64 10.43 -16.27
C GLU A 74 7.57 10.24 -15.06
N LEU A 75 8.19 11.32 -14.58
CA LEU A 75 8.98 11.30 -13.35
C LEU A 75 8.11 11.13 -12.10
N TRP A 76 6.91 11.71 -12.10
CA TRP A 76 5.90 11.45 -11.08
C TRP A 76 5.51 9.97 -11.07
N ARG A 77 5.18 9.41 -12.25
CA ARG A 77 4.85 7.99 -12.42
C ARG A 77 5.99 7.10 -11.92
N LEU A 78 7.22 7.36 -12.36
CA LEU A 78 8.40 6.65 -11.90
C LEU A 78 8.53 6.69 -10.37
N SER A 79 8.38 7.86 -9.76
CA SER A 79 8.52 8.07 -8.32
C SER A 79 7.46 7.29 -7.52
N VAL A 80 6.21 7.35 -7.98
CA VAL A 80 5.09 6.63 -7.35
C VAL A 80 5.23 5.13 -7.50
N THR A 81 5.56 4.65 -8.70
CA THR A 81 5.81 3.23 -8.98
C THR A 81 6.98 2.71 -8.13
N HIS A 82 8.07 3.48 -8.00
CA HIS A 82 9.19 3.16 -7.11
C HIS A 82 8.76 3.04 -5.65
N ALA A 83 8.00 4.00 -5.15
CA ALA A 83 7.50 3.96 -3.77
C ALA A 83 6.61 2.73 -3.51
N ARG A 84 5.66 2.45 -4.41
CA ARG A 84 4.75 1.29 -4.30
C ARG A 84 5.54 -0.02 -4.38
N ARG A 85 6.50 -0.12 -5.29
CA ARG A 85 7.36 -1.30 -5.42
C ARG A 85 8.20 -1.55 -4.18
N GLY A 86 8.74 -0.48 -3.57
CA GLY A 86 9.51 -0.58 -2.32
C GLY A 86 8.73 -1.22 -1.18
N VAL A 87 7.42 -0.96 -1.07
CA VAL A 87 6.55 -1.61 -0.07
C VAL A 87 6.49 -3.13 -0.28
N ILE A 88 6.35 -3.57 -1.53
CA ILE A 88 6.32 -4.99 -1.90
C ILE A 88 7.67 -5.64 -1.62
N GLU A 89 8.76 -5.02 -2.08
CA GLU A 89 10.12 -5.55 -1.91
C GLU A 89 10.50 -5.63 -0.43
N PHE A 90 10.12 -4.64 0.38
CA PHE A 90 10.30 -4.68 1.83
C PHE A 90 9.52 -5.85 2.45
N LEU A 91 8.21 -5.94 2.18
CA LEU A 91 7.36 -7.02 2.70
C LEU A 91 7.91 -8.39 2.31
N ASP A 92 8.35 -8.56 1.06
CA ASP A 92 8.94 -9.80 0.56
C ASP A 92 10.25 -10.14 1.28
N SER A 93 11.13 -9.15 1.47
CA SER A 93 12.43 -9.37 2.11
C SER A 93 12.33 -9.85 3.55
N VAL A 94 11.25 -9.49 4.26
CA VAL A 94 10.99 -9.98 5.62
C VAL A 94 10.10 -11.23 5.66
N SER A 95 9.10 -11.34 4.77
CA SER A 95 8.11 -12.42 4.84
C SER A 95 8.59 -13.74 4.24
N ILE A 96 9.43 -13.70 3.19
CA ILE A 96 9.98 -14.89 2.55
C ILE A 96 10.81 -15.74 3.55
N PRO A 97 11.83 -15.20 4.25
CA PRO A 97 12.62 -16.01 5.17
C PRO A 97 11.78 -16.54 6.34
N VAL A 98 10.84 -15.76 6.86
CA VAL A 98 9.95 -16.18 7.97
C VAL A 98 9.06 -17.36 7.53
N ARG A 99 8.50 -17.34 6.32
CA ARG A 99 7.72 -18.47 5.79
C ARG A 99 8.56 -19.70 5.51
N GLN A 100 9.83 -19.55 5.09
CA GLN A 100 10.75 -20.68 4.91
C GLN A 100 11.00 -21.42 6.24
N LEU A 101 10.84 -20.74 7.37
CA LEU A 101 10.88 -21.32 8.71
C LEU A 101 9.53 -21.91 9.18
N GLY A 102 8.51 -21.93 8.31
CA GLY A 102 7.17 -22.42 8.65
C GLY A 102 6.36 -21.49 9.56
N ILE A 103 6.80 -20.24 9.74
CA ILE A 103 6.09 -19.25 10.56
C ILE A 103 5.08 -18.51 9.69
N ALA A 104 3.82 -18.45 10.14
CA ALA A 104 2.76 -17.73 9.45
C ALA A 104 3.04 -16.21 9.42
N THR A 105 2.77 -15.58 8.28
CA THR A 105 2.95 -14.14 8.08
C THR A 105 1.63 -13.50 7.64
N GLY A 106 1.40 -12.27 8.10
CA GLY A 106 0.23 -11.50 7.75
C GLY A 106 0.61 -10.10 7.29
N ALA A 107 -0.23 -9.50 6.45
CA ALA A 107 -0.12 -8.09 6.09
C ALA A 107 -1.40 -7.35 6.48
N VAL A 108 -1.25 -6.27 7.24
CA VAL A 108 -2.33 -5.34 7.57
C VAL A 108 -2.28 -4.17 6.59
N PHE A 109 -3.40 -3.82 5.98
CA PHE A 109 -3.44 -2.76 4.96
C PHE A 109 -4.79 -2.08 4.91
N PHE A 110 -4.84 -0.91 4.27
CA PHE A 110 -6.11 -0.24 4.02
C PHE A 110 -6.67 -0.67 2.65
N PRO A 111 -7.93 -1.13 2.56
CA PRO A 111 -8.51 -1.57 1.28
C PRO A 111 -8.41 -0.54 0.15
N ARG A 112 -8.61 0.74 0.46
CA ARG A 112 -8.51 1.83 -0.53
C ARG A 112 -7.07 2.32 -0.80
N ALA A 113 -6.06 1.88 -0.04
CA ALA A 113 -4.66 2.28 -0.28
C ALA A 113 -4.03 1.71 -1.55
N ASN A 114 -4.74 0.80 -2.23
CA ASN A 114 -4.32 0.24 -3.51
C ASN A 114 -4.75 1.06 -4.72
N LEU A 115 -5.65 2.05 -4.53
CA LEU A 115 -6.19 2.85 -5.62
C LEU A 115 -5.08 3.47 -6.48
N ASN A 116 -5.19 3.22 -7.78
CA ASN A 116 -4.32 3.73 -8.83
C ASN A 116 -5.19 4.08 -10.03
N SER A 117 -5.30 5.37 -10.34
CA SER A 117 -6.17 5.88 -11.40
C SER A 117 -5.48 6.98 -12.19
N SER A 118 -6.06 7.37 -13.33
CA SER A 118 -5.59 8.53 -14.10
C SER A 118 -5.65 9.85 -13.32
N ARG A 119 -6.47 9.92 -12.24
CA ARG A 119 -6.58 11.09 -11.36
C ARG A 119 -5.56 11.09 -10.22
N GLY A 120 -4.78 10.02 -10.07
CA GLY A 120 -3.77 9.89 -9.02
C GLY A 120 -3.79 8.54 -8.31
N VAL A 121 -2.93 8.43 -7.30
CA VAL A 121 -2.79 7.27 -6.43
C VAL A 121 -3.17 7.63 -5.00
N ASP A 122 -3.60 6.63 -4.23
CA ASP A 122 -3.78 6.83 -2.78
C ASP A 122 -2.42 7.13 -2.11
N PRO A 123 -2.31 8.14 -1.25
CA PRO A 123 -1.04 8.58 -0.66
C PRO A 123 -0.42 7.54 0.28
N ARG A 124 -1.16 6.53 0.74
CA ARG A 124 -0.61 5.42 1.54
C ARG A 124 0.19 4.45 0.68
N LEU A 125 -0.02 4.44 -0.63
CA LEU A 125 0.79 3.71 -1.63
C LEU A 125 0.95 2.21 -1.32
N GLN A 126 -0.13 1.53 -0.92
CA GLN A 126 -0.10 0.11 -0.56
C GLN A 126 -0.68 -0.73 -1.71
N PRO A 127 0.13 -1.27 -2.62
CA PRO A 127 -0.34 -2.16 -3.68
C PRO A 127 -0.68 -3.56 -3.13
N TRP A 128 -1.61 -3.65 -2.17
CA TRP A 128 -1.83 -4.84 -1.36
C TRP A 128 -2.26 -6.08 -2.16
N HIS A 129 -2.86 -5.90 -3.35
CA HIS A 129 -3.14 -7.00 -4.30
C HIS A 129 -1.88 -7.77 -4.73
N GLN A 130 -0.69 -7.21 -4.52
CA GLN A 130 0.60 -7.83 -4.82
C GLN A 130 1.28 -8.45 -3.59
N PHE A 131 0.64 -8.44 -2.41
CA PHE A 131 1.16 -9.05 -1.19
C PHE A 131 0.98 -10.57 -1.23
N LYS A 132 1.67 -11.23 -2.16
CA LYS A 132 1.58 -12.67 -2.44
C LYS A 132 2.37 -13.53 -1.45
N ASN A 133 3.31 -12.90 -0.75
CA ASN A 133 4.25 -13.59 0.12
C ASN A 133 3.83 -13.64 1.60
N VAL A 134 2.54 -13.44 1.87
CA VAL A 134 1.93 -13.60 3.20
C VAL A 134 0.82 -14.64 3.18
N SER A 135 0.61 -15.31 4.30
CA SER A 135 -0.47 -16.29 4.48
C SER A 135 -1.81 -15.65 4.85
N GLU A 136 -1.79 -14.47 5.46
CA GLU A 136 -2.99 -13.76 5.90
C GLU A 136 -3.03 -12.32 5.40
N TRP A 137 -4.20 -11.91 4.91
CA TRP A 137 -4.56 -10.53 4.62
C TRP A 137 -5.50 -10.03 5.71
N ALA A 138 -5.10 -8.95 6.38
CA ALA A 138 -5.85 -8.29 7.42
C ALA A 138 -6.29 -6.89 6.96
N PRO A 139 -7.29 -6.78 6.07
CA PRO A 139 -7.74 -5.49 5.58
C PRO A 139 -8.39 -4.70 6.72
N MET A 140 -7.97 -3.45 6.92
CA MET A 140 -8.59 -2.55 7.89
C MET A 140 -9.91 -2.00 7.34
N THR A 141 -10.99 -2.74 7.56
CA THR A 141 -12.36 -2.47 7.13
C THR A 141 -13.11 -1.74 8.24
N TYR A 142 -12.81 -0.46 8.40
CA TYR A 142 -13.20 0.33 9.57
C TYR A 142 -13.49 1.79 9.23
N ALA A 143 -13.84 2.07 7.97
CA ALA A 143 -14.40 3.36 7.59
C ALA A 143 -15.64 3.73 8.43
N ILE A 144 -15.91 5.03 8.54
CA ILE A 144 -17.07 5.58 9.25
C ILE A 144 -18.06 6.08 8.20
N CYS A 145 -19.24 5.47 8.11
CA CYS A 145 -20.29 5.85 7.14
C CYS A 145 -21.72 5.81 7.71
N GLY A 146 -21.91 5.59 9.01
CA GLY A 146 -23.24 5.52 9.64
C GLY A 146 -23.99 4.20 9.41
N SER A 147 -23.54 3.35 8.50
CA SER A 147 -24.07 2.01 8.22
C SER A 147 -22.92 0.99 8.09
N ALA A 148 -23.24 -0.26 7.77
CA ALA A 148 -22.23 -1.29 7.47
C ALA A 148 -21.77 -1.27 6.00
N ASP A 149 -22.38 -0.45 5.14
CA ASP A 149 -22.17 -0.51 3.68
C ASP A 149 -20.72 -0.25 3.32
N CYS A 150 -20.08 0.75 3.94
CA CYS A 150 -18.69 1.04 3.65
C CYS A 150 -17.72 -0.08 4.07
N LEU A 151 -18.05 -0.86 5.10
CA LEU A 151 -17.26 -2.00 5.53
C LEU A 151 -17.41 -3.15 4.51
N ILE A 152 -18.64 -3.38 4.05
CA ILE A 152 -18.96 -4.37 3.02
C ILE A 152 -18.25 -4.00 1.71
N ASP A 153 -18.31 -2.74 1.28
CA ASP A 153 -17.63 -2.24 0.09
C ASP A 153 -16.11 -2.38 0.20
N GLU A 154 -15.53 -2.04 1.35
CA GLU A 154 -14.10 -2.19 1.58
C GLU A 154 -13.66 -3.66 1.52
N LEU A 155 -14.45 -4.57 2.10
CA LEU A 155 -14.18 -6.00 2.01
C LEU A 155 -14.39 -6.50 0.56
N ALA A 156 -15.40 -6.02 -0.15
CA ALA A 156 -15.66 -6.39 -1.55
C ALA A 156 -14.45 -6.12 -2.46
N LEU A 157 -13.80 -4.97 -2.30
CA LEU A 157 -12.57 -4.63 -3.04
C LEU A 157 -11.47 -5.68 -2.83
N VAL A 158 -11.31 -6.17 -1.60
CA VAL A 158 -10.30 -7.16 -1.23
C VAL A 158 -10.67 -8.54 -1.77
N MET A 159 -11.93 -8.94 -1.61
CA MET A 159 -12.43 -10.23 -2.07
C MET A 159 -12.33 -10.37 -3.59
N GLN A 160 -12.54 -9.30 -4.36
CA GLN A 160 -12.40 -9.29 -5.83
C GLN A 160 -10.96 -9.54 -6.31
N GLN A 161 -9.96 -9.25 -5.48
CA GLN A 161 -8.54 -9.41 -5.81
C GLN A 161 -7.92 -10.67 -5.19
N ALA A 162 -8.65 -11.35 -4.30
CA ALA A 162 -8.18 -12.55 -3.65
C ALA A 162 -8.19 -13.73 -4.62
N HIS A 163 -7.09 -14.49 -4.66
CA HIS A 163 -6.97 -15.69 -5.50
C HIS A 163 -7.13 -16.99 -4.72
N GLY A 164 -7.72 -16.92 -3.51
CA GLY A 164 -8.09 -18.07 -2.68
C GLY A 164 -6.95 -18.71 -1.87
N SER A 165 -5.69 -18.25 -2.03
CA SER A 165 -4.55 -18.79 -1.27
C SER A 165 -4.29 -18.05 0.05
N GLN A 166 -4.85 -16.87 0.24
CA GLN A 166 -4.72 -16.07 1.45
C GLN A 166 -5.94 -16.25 2.36
N LYS A 167 -5.70 -16.41 3.65
CA LYS A 167 -6.73 -16.23 4.68
C LYS A 167 -7.06 -14.73 4.77
N ILE A 168 -8.33 -14.35 4.80
CA ILE A 168 -8.75 -12.95 4.86
C ILE A 168 -9.46 -12.71 6.19
N CYS A 169 -8.83 -11.91 7.05
CA CYS A 169 -9.35 -11.57 8.38
C CYS A 169 -9.53 -10.05 8.50
N PRO A 170 -10.69 -9.49 8.08
CA PRO A 170 -10.93 -8.06 8.18
C PRO A 170 -10.80 -7.57 9.62
N VAL A 171 -10.16 -6.42 9.75
CA VAL A 171 -9.97 -5.72 11.01
C VAL A 171 -11.07 -4.66 11.10
N ILE A 172 -11.99 -4.83 12.06
CA ILE A 172 -13.02 -3.84 12.38
C ILE A 172 -12.58 -2.98 13.56
N ALA A 173 -13.25 -1.85 13.77
CA ALA A 173 -13.02 -1.01 14.94
C ALA A 173 -14.34 -0.56 15.53
N GLY A 174 -14.37 -0.39 16.84
CA GLY A 174 -15.57 0.02 17.59
C GLY A 174 -15.57 -0.52 19.01
N TYR A 175 -16.71 -0.36 19.67
CA TYR A 175 -16.98 -0.83 21.03
C TYR A 175 -18.04 -1.94 21.00
N TRP A 176 -17.99 -2.81 21.99
CA TRP A 176 -19.06 -3.78 22.25
C TRP A 176 -20.32 -3.07 22.74
N GLY A 177 -21.48 -3.53 22.29
CA GLY A 177 -22.81 -3.12 22.76
C GLY A 177 -23.21 -1.68 22.43
N ARG A 178 -22.37 -0.89 21.74
CA ARG A 178 -22.70 0.50 21.38
C ARG A 178 -21.97 0.98 20.13
N GLY A 179 -22.65 1.85 19.38
CA GLY A 179 -22.02 2.69 18.37
C GLY A 179 -21.32 3.92 18.97
N ASP A 180 -20.44 4.55 18.18
CA ASP A 180 -19.72 5.77 18.56
C ASP A 180 -19.39 6.61 17.31
N ALA A 181 -19.69 7.91 17.33
CA ALA A 181 -19.36 8.84 16.25
C ALA A 181 -19.67 8.34 14.81
N GLY A 182 -20.82 7.69 14.61
CA GLY A 182 -21.24 7.14 13.30
C GLY A 182 -20.65 5.77 12.95
N ARG A 183 -19.91 5.14 13.88
CA ARG A 183 -19.46 3.76 13.82
C ARG A 183 -20.47 2.86 14.52
N LEU A 184 -20.78 1.71 13.92
CA LEU A 184 -21.67 0.71 14.50
C LEU A 184 -20.99 -0.02 15.68
N SER A 185 -21.78 -0.73 16.50
CA SER A 185 -21.24 -1.66 17.50
C SER A 185 -20.42 -2.77 16.81
N LEU A 186 -19.52 -3.43 17.55
CA LEU A 186 -18.76 -4.54 16.97
C LEU A 186 -19.68 -5.68 16.53
N GLU A 187 -20.73 -5.95 17.29
CA GLU A 187 -21.74 -6.97 17.00
C GLU A 187 -22.44 -6.70 15.67
N ASP A 188 -22.89 -5.46 15.45
CA ASP A 188 -23.57 -5.07 14.21
C ASP A 188 -22.63 -5.14 13.01
N GLN A 189 -21.36 -4.74 13.18
CA GLN A 189 -20.34 -4.86 12.12
C GLN A 189 -20.09 -6.33 11.77
N MET A 190 -19.90 -7.20 12.76
CA MET A 190 -19.68 -8.63 12.55
C MET A 190 -20.89 -9.31 11.91
N TYR A 191 -22.11 -8.96 12.36
CA TYR A 191 -23.35 -9.48 11.80
C TYR A 191 -23.49 -9.09 10.32
N ALA A 192 -23.28 -7.82 9.99
CA ALA A 192 -23.39 -7.33 8.62
C ALA A 192 -22.33 -7.95 7.69
N LEU A 193 -21.06 -8.01 8.13
CA LEU A 193 -19.99 -8.63 7.35
C LEU A 193 -20.25 -10.12 7.10
N ARG A 194 -20.70 -10.86 8.13
CA ARG A 194 -21.04 -12.29 7.99
C ARG A 194 -22.27 -12.51 7.10
N GLY A 195 -23.24 -11.59 7.15
CA GLY A 195 -24.40 -11.61 6.25
C GLY A 195 -24.01 -11.42 4.79
N ALA A 196 -23.09 -10.51 4.50
CA ALA A 196 -22.60 -10.24 3.15
C ALA A 196 -21.60 -11.29 2.64
N TYR A 197 -20.75 -11.82 3.52
CA TYR A 197 -19.72 -12.81 3.21
C TYR A 197 -19.76 -13.99 4.20
N PRO A 198 -20.70 -14.95 4.04
CA PRO A 198 -20.86 -16.07 4.96
C PRO A 198 -19.64 -17.00 5.08
N GLN A 199 -18.76 -16.99 4.08
CA GLN A 199 -17.50 -17.73 4.05
C GLN A 199 -16.43 -17.12 4.96
N LEU A 200 -16.65 -15.93 5.51
CA LEU A 200 -15.70 -15.27 6.39
C LEU A 200 -15.60 -16.03 7.72
N ASN A 201 -14.42 -16.58 8.00
CA ASN A 201 -14.17 -17.44 9.17
C ASN A 201 -13.30 -16.78 10.24
N CYS A 202 -12.92 -15.52 10.06
CA CYS A 202 -12.17 -14.75 11.03
C CYS A 202 -12.51 -13.26 10.93
N ILE A 203 -12.44 -12.58 12.07
CA ILE A 203 -12.52 -11.13 12.21
C ILE A 203 -11.47 -10.73 13.25
N SER A 204 -10.81 -9.61 13.02
CA SER A 204 -9.87 -8.99 13.96
C SER A 204 -10.39 -7.62 14.39
N HIS A 205 -9.79 -7.03 15.42
CA HIS A 205 -10.24 -5.78 16.02
C HIS A 205 -9.09 -4.77 16.20
N PHE A 206 -9.41 -3.50 15.95
CA PHE A 206 -8.56 -2.35 16.24
C PHE A 206 -9.28 -1.37 17.18
N ALA A 207 -8.73 -0.94 18.31
CA ALA A 207 -7.50 -1.37 18.98
C ALA A 207 -7.83 -1.91 20.39
N TYR A 208 -6.92 -2.71 20.98
CA TYR A 208 -7.12 -3.30 22.31
C TYR A 208 -7.54 -2.26 23.38
N ALA A 209 -7.04 -1.03 23.33
CA ALA A 209 -7.46 0.06 24.22
C ALA A 209 -8.96 0.42 24.14
N TRP A 210 -9.64 0.09 23.04
CA TRP A 210 -11.09 0.27 22.90
C TRP A 210 -11.88 -0.89 23.50
N PHE A 211 -11.21 -2.02 23.71
CA PHE A 211 -11.73 -3.16 24.46
C PHE A 211 -11.46 -3.00 25.96
N ASP A 212 -10.23 -2.69 26.33
CA ASP A 212 -9.74 -2.61 27.71
C ASP A 212 -8.65 -1.54 27.83
N LEU A 213 -9.06 -0.32 28.18
CA LEU A 213 -8.16 0.82 28.32
C LEU A 213 -7.19 0.65 29.50
N ASP A 214 -7.66 0.08 30.61
CA ASP A 214 -6.85 -0.09 31.81
C ASP A 214 -5.80 -1.19 31.60
N GLY A 215 -6.18 -2.31 30.97
CA GLY A 215 -5.25 -3.34 30.52
C GLY A 215 -4.24 -2.81 29.49
N ASP A 216 -4.66 -1.99 28.52
CA ASP A 216 -3.72 -1.37 27.56
C ASP A 216 -2.69 -0.47 28.27
N ARG A 217 -3.12 0.31 29.28
CA ARG A 217 -2.22 1.15 30.10
C ARG A 217 -1.23 0.30 30.88
N GLN A 218 -1.70 -0.76 31.56
CA GLN A 218 -0.83 -1.67 32.32
C GLN A 218 0.24 -2.32 31.44
N ARG A 219 -0.12 -2.73 30.21
CA ARG A 219 0.83 -3.32 29.26
C ARG A 219 1.96 -2.37 28.85
N ARG A 220 1.72 -1.05 28.81
CA ARG A 220 2.75 -0.06 28.47
C ARG A 220 3.77 0.14 29.59
N SER A 221 3.37 -0.07 30.84
CA SER A 221 4.22 0.09 32.02
C SER A 221 4.81 -1.23 32.53
N CYS A 222 4.51 -2.35 31.87
CA CYS A 222 5.03 -3.67 32.24
C CYS A 222 6.56 -3.67 32.09
N ARG A 223 7.26 -3.87 33.22
CA ARG A 223 8.69 -4.19 33.22
C ARG A 223 8.81 -5.71 33.36
N LEU A 224 9.58 -6.31 32.46
CA LEU A 224 10.02 -7.69 32.64
C LEU A 224 11.09 -7.64 33.73
N ASP A 225 10.79 -8.21 34.89
CA ASP A 225 11.79 -8.46 35.93
C ASP A 225 12.77 -9.56 35.50
#